data_AF-A0A956YYM2-F1
#
_entry.id   AF-A0A956YYM2-F1
#
_cell.length_a   1.000
_cell.length_b   1.000
_cell.length_c   1.000
_cell.angle_alpha   90.00
_cell.angle_beta   90.00
_cell.angle_gamma   90.00
#
_symmetry.space_group_name_H-M   'P 1'
#
loop_
_entity.id
_entity.type
_entity.pdbx_description
1 polymer ?
#
loop_
_entity_poly.entity_id
_entity_poly.type
_entity_poly.pdbx_seq_one_letter_code
_entity_poly.pdbx_strand_id
1 'polypeptide(L)'
;MVAETSVTAIVPTAAAEHADDATVTADAEDDHDHDDTLAHTDGLDIDLFFADALAEDAAIQDCTLSDGTETTCYALTIAGYPADYNVGPFCPPTVESTAEEGGIWFDGSAVYDLDGAFILGLADLYSDDHWKLYDDEGNVNITDTQEKFEAAARPDIDPDLENHCVEGRIEWLDNGEPVPTTVLIPTTPVMADSPASGGNWGVTLDGVIIAASAPVDAILSAYTIAAFDDCGGHINPFDGYHLHGARGCSEVGEAVEGETPIFAYALDGYAIHSPLDAEAEAAAELDECNGHTTEAYGYHYHANRAEENRVLSCFMGLTVQTQGGGQDGAPAGGQPGAGQPGGAPDFAAAAEILGVTEHQLQDALGGPPPNFAAAAEMLGVSEEALQAALAGDGAPPASTAILTPFQLDAWADNWFAAYLGEELIVEDSVSITTERSFNAETAAFEASYPLNLNFILKDFKENDTGLEYIGTSRQQMGDGGFIAQIEDADGGLALVSSSAWRCLTIHTAPL
;
A
#
# COMPACT_ATOMS: atom_id res chain seq x y z
N MET A 1 -12.94 18.63 21.75
CA MET A 1 -11.74 17.87 21.30
C MET A 1 -10.63 18.85 20.93
N VAL A 2 -9.35 18.49 21.15
CA VAL A 2 -8.25 19.13 20.43
C VAL A 2 -7.64 18.07 19.50
N ALA A 3 -7.62 18.33 18.20
CA ALA A 3 -7.08 17.40 17.21
C ALA A 3 -6.00 18.06 16.35
N GLU A 4 -4.91 17.36 16.12
CA GLU A 4 -3.97 17.66 15.02
C GLU A 4 -4.39 16.83 13.82
N THR A 5 -4.51 17.47 12.66
CA THR A 5 -5.03 16.82 11.45
C THR A 5 -4.13 17.13 10.27
N SER A 6 -3.71 16.12 9.51
CA SER A 6 -2.94 16.30 8.28
C SER A 6 -3.74 15.85 7.06
N VAL A 7 -3.61 16.59 5.96
CA VAL A 7 -4.27 16.28 4.68
C VAL A 7 -3.34 16.58 3.50
N THR A 8 -3.34 15.67 2.53
CA THR A 8 -2.53 15.79 1.31
C THR A 8 -3.45 15.85 0.08
N ALA A 9 -3.26 16.84 -0.80
CA ALA A 9 -4.02 16.99 -2.04
C ALA A 9 -3.21 16.67 -3.29
N ILE A 10 -3.86 15.96 -4.21
CA ILE A 10 -3.49 15.78 -5.61
C ILE A 10 -4.77 16.07 -6.42
N VAL A 11 -4.66 16.55 -7.67
CA VAL A 11 -5.77 17.10 -8.50
C VAL A 11 -7.05 16.23 -8.45
N PRO A 12 -8.24 16.76 -8.06
CA PRO A 12 -9.38 15.91 -7.65
C PRO A 12 -10.50 15.70 -8.70
N THR A 13 -11.19 14.56 -8.59
CA THR A 13 -12.55 14.28 -9.12
C THR A 13 -13.38 13.44 -8.10
N ALA A 14 -14.72 13.52 -8.13
CA ALA A 14 -15.63 13.39 -6.97
C ALA A 14 -16.62 12.18 -6.98
N ALA A 15 -17.11 11.78 -5.79
CA ALA A 15 -17.84 10.54 -5.42
C ALA A 15 -19.34 10.71 -5.00
N ALA A 16 -20.09 9.59 -4.75
CA ALA A 16 -21.35 9.51 -3.96
C ALA A 16 -21.75 8.08 -3.46
N GLU A 17 -22.72 7.98 -2.52
CA GLU A 17 -22.95 6.96 -1.45
C GLU A 17 -24.09 5.88 -1.61
N HIS A 18 -24.04 4.78 -0.80
CA HIS A 18 -25.07 4.18 0.12
C HIS A 18 -25.78 2.78 -0.11
N ALA A 19 -25.56 1.86 0.86
CA ALA A 19 -26.46 0.97 1.68
C ALA A 19 -27.07 -0.43 1.28
N ASP A 20 -26.82 -1.39 2.21
CA ASP A 20 -27.65 -2.46 2.87
C ASP A 20 -27.89 -3.91 2.34
N ASP A 21 -27.33 -4.87 3.13
CA ASP A 21 -27.87 -6.11 3.78
C ASP A 21 -28.42 -7.33 2.99
N ALA A 22 -27.79 -8.51 3.16
CA ALA A 22 -28.42 -9.71 3.76
C ALA A 22 -27.53 -10.99 3.74
N THR A 23 -27.33 -11.56 4.93
CA THR A 23 -26.78 -12.90 5.29
C THR A 23 -27.44 -14.12 4.64
N VAL A 24 -26.76 -15.29 4.54
CA VAL A 24 -27.23 -16.64 4.99
C VAL A 24 -26.12 -17.74 4.92
N THR A 25 -25.72 -18.19 6.11
CA THR A 25 -25.38 -19.55 6.66
C THR A 25 -24.65 -20.67 5.89
N ALA A 26 -23.63 -21.15 6.63
CA ALA A 26 -22.89 -22.42 6.66
C ALA A 26 -23.65 -23.76 6.50
N ASP A 27 -22.92 -24.80 6.06
CA ASP A 27 -22.48 -25.95 6.89
C ASP A 27 -21.98 -27.11 6.00
N ALA A 28 -20.80 -27.67 6.30
CA ALA A 28 -20.65 -29.07 6.77
C ALA A 28 -19.20 -29.60 6.67
N GLU A 29 -18.76 -30.15 7.81
CA GLU A 29 -17.49 -30.78 8.17
C GLU A 29 -17.19 -32.12 7.44
N ASP A 30 -15.91 -32.48 7.30
CA ASP A 30 -15.41 -33.83 7.56
C ASP A 30 -13.92 -33.83 7.95
N ASP A 31 -13.57 -34.76 8.84
CA ASP A 31 -12.52 -34.74 9.87
C ASP A 31 -11.39 -35.73 9.54
N HIS A 32 -10.11 -35.32 9.61
CA HIS A 32 -8.95 -36.23 9.68
C HIS A 32 -7.75 -35.62 10.45
N ASP A 33 -7.71 -35.87 11.76
CA ASP A 33 -6.57 -35.74 12.69
C ASP A 33 -5.19 -36.11 12.08
N HIS A 34 -4.28 -35.14 11.97
CA HIS A 34 -2.83 -35.32 12.16
C HIS A 34 -2.33 -34.29 13.18
N ASP A 35 -2.03 -34.77 14.39
CA ASP A 35 -1.38 -34.02 15.47
C ASP A 35 0.08 -33.68 15.08
N ASP A 36 0.22 -32.64 14.25
CA ASP A 36 1.46 -31.92 13.97
C ASP A 36 1.38 -30.56 14.68
N THR A 37 1.39 -30.55 16.02
CA THR A 37 1.65 -29.30 16.73
C THR A 37 3.08 -28.85 16.43
N LEU A 38 3.21 -27.85 15.56
CA LEU A 38 4.48 -27.19 15.20
C LEU A 38 5.21 -26.79 16.48
N ALA A 39 6.46 -27.25 16.63
CA ALA A 39 7.30 -26.88 17.74
C ALA A 39 7.73 -25.41 17.59
N HIS A 40 7.51 -24.61 18.63
CA HIS A 40 7.90 -23.19 18.67
C HIS A 40 9.37 -22.97 18.28
N THR A 41 9.60 -22.27 17.18
CA THR A 41 10.89 -21.73 16.77
C THR A 41 10.87 -20.21 16.94
N ASP A 42 11.89 -19.66 17.62
CA ASP A 42 12.13 -18.21 17.66
C ASP A 42 12.63 -17.76 16.28
N GLY A 43 11.72 -17.61 15.32
CA GLY A 43 11.99 -17.17 13.94
C GLY A 43 11.71 -18.22 12.87
N LEU A 44 12.26 -17.94 11.68
CA LEU A 44 12.02 -18.72 10.47
C LEU A 44 12.48 -20.18 10.58
N ASP A 45 11.57 -21.09 10.23
CA ASP A 45 11.84 -22.52 10.05
C ASP A 45 11.85 -22.87 8.56
N ILE A 46 13.02 -23.29 8.06
CA ILE A 46 13.22 -23.65 6.65
C ILE A 46 12.45 -24.92 6.30
N ASP A 47 12.21 -25.81 7.27
CA ASP A 47 11.55 -27.10 7.01
C ASP A 47 10.05 -26.93 6.68
N LEU A 48 9.49 -25.72 6.86
CA LEU A 48 8.11 -25.40 6.47
C LEU A 48 7.95 -25.04 5.00
N PHE A 49 9.03 -24.70 4.28
CA PHE A 49 8.94 -24.36 2.87
C PHE A 49 8.61 -25.60 2.04
N PHE A 50 7.73 -25.44 1.06
CA PHE A 50 7.37 -26.53 0.15
C PHE A 50 8.60 -26.99 -0.66
N ALA A 51 8.57 -28.24 -1.10
CA ALA A 51 9.54 -28.71 -2.08
C ALA A 51 9.45 -27.82 -3.33
N ASP A 52 10.62 -27.40 -3.86
CA ASP A 52 10.75 -26.49 -5.01
C ASP A 52 10.33 -25.02 -4.77
N ALA A 53 9.94 -24.64 -3.54
CA ALA A 53 9.68 -23.23 -3.18
C ALA A 53 10.96 -22.36 -3.18
N LEU A 54 12.11 -22.97 -2.91
CA LEU A 54 13.42 -22.31 -2.98
C LEU A 54 14.19 -22.78 -4.22
N ALA A 55 14.74 -21.82 -4.98
CA ALA A 55 15.54 -22.09 -6.17
C ALA A 55 16.93 -22.66 -5.83
N GLU A 56 17.40 -22.45 -4.61
CA GLU A 56 18.63 -22.98 -4.05
C GLU A 56 18.53 -23.14 -2.53
N ASP A 57 19.42 -23.94 -1.95
CA ASP A 57 19.48 -24.14 -0.51
C ASP A 57 19.69 -22.80 0.23
N ALA A 58 18.90 -22.55 1.27
CA ALA A 58 19.03 -21.39 2.12
C ALA A 58 20.46 -21.28 2.72
N ALA A 59 21.04 -20.09 2.65
CA ALA A 59 22.34 -19.79 3.23
C ALA A 59 22.19 -18.91 4.48
N ILE A 60 23.12 -19.02 5.43
CA ILE A 60 23.20 -18.09 6.56
C ILE A 60 24.40 -17.17 6.36
N GLN A 61 24.19 -15.87 6.51
CA GLN A 61 25.24 -14.85 6.42
C GLN A 61 25.11 -13.80 7.52
N ASP A 62 26.22 -13.09 7.77
CA ASP A 62 26.21 -11.93 8.66
C ASP A 62 25.40 -10.79 8.02
N CYS A 63 24.62 -10.08 8.82
CA CYS A 63 23.80 -8.96 8.38
C CYS A 63 23.68 -7.89 9.48
N THR A 64 23.19 -6.71 9.10
CA THR A 64 22.91 -5.61 10.03
C THR A 64 21.42 -5.30 9.95
N LEU A 65 20.73 -5.20 11.09
CA LEU A 65 19.33 -4.83 11.17
C LEU A 65 19.15 -3.30 11.07
N SER A 66 17.91 -2.85 10.90
CA SER A 66 17.55 -1.45 10.68
C SER A 66 17.97 -0.50 11.81
N ASP A 67 18.15 -0.99 13.03
CA ASP A 67 18.68 -0.22 14.18
C ASP A 67 20.22 -0.23 14.29
N GLY A 68 20.91 -0.94 13.39
CA GLY A 68 22.35 -1.15 13.42
C GLY A 68 22.82 -2.40 14.17
N THR A 69 21.90 -3.22 14.69
CA THR A 69 22.24 -4.48 15.37
C THR A 69 22.89 -5.46 14.38
N GLU A 70 24.10 -5.93 14.69
CA GLU A 70 24.77 -6.98 13.93
C GLU A 70 24.22 -8.36 14.35
N THR A 71 23.80 -9.17 13.39
CA THR A 71 23.24 -10.51 13.61
C THR A 71 23.51 -11.42 12.40
N THR A 72 22.87 -12.60 12.36
CA THR A 72 22.83 -13.50 11.21
C THR A 72 21.46 -13.50 10.54
N CYS A 73 21.45 -13.60 9.22
CA CYS A 73 20.25 -13.67 8.39
C CYS A 73 20.29 -14.90 7.48
N TYR A 74 19.11 -15.44 7.21
CA TYR A 74 18.91 -16.31 6.06
C TYR A 74 18.96 -15.49 4.78
N ALA A 75 19.73 -15.94 3.81
CA ALA A 75 19.59 -15.56 2.41
C ALA A 75 18.75 -16.63 1.73
N LEU A 76 17.51 -16.27 1.41
CA LEU A 76 16.52 -17.16 0.79
C LEU A 76 16.32 -16.75 -0.66
N THR A 77 16.69 -17.61 -1.59
CA THR A 77 16.38 -17.41 -3.00
C THR A 77 15.12 -18.21 -3.32
N ILE A 78 13.97 -17.54 -3.29
CA ILE A 78 12.68 -18.14 -3.62
C ILE A 78 12.55 -18.40 -5.13
N ALA A 79 11.72 -19.36 -5.51
CA ALA A 79 11.54 -19.75 -6.91
C ALA A 79 10.83 -18.70 -7.76
N GLY A 80 9.99 -17.84 -7.15
CA GLY A 80 9.23 -16.82 -7.87
C GLY A 80 8.02 -17.38 -8.63
N TYR A 81 7.55 -18.56 -8.22
CA TYR A 81 6.35 -19.23 -8.72
C TYR A 81 5.88 -20.23 -7.65
N PRO A 82 4.57 -20.33 -7.38
CA PRO A 82 4.06 -21.18 -6.31
C PRO A 82 4.32 -22.66 -6.58
N ALA A 83 4.76 -23.37 -5.54
CA ALA A 83 5.17 -24.77 -5.62
C ALA A 83 4.00 -25.78 -5.48
N ASP A 84 2.86 -25.36 -4.93
CA ASP A 84 1.79 -26.24 -4.45
C ASP A 84 0.45 -26.07 -5.17
N TYR A 85 0.25 -25.01 -5.95
CA TYR A 85 -0.93 -24.82 -6.81
C TYR A 85 -0.60 -24.41 -8.24
N ASN A 86 -1.60 -24.47 -9.10
CA ASN A 86 -1.50 -23.95 -10.47
C ASN A 86 -1.98 -22.50 -10.47
N VAL A 87 -1.16 -21.59 -10.97
CA VAL A 87 -1.51 -20.17 -11.12
C VAL A 87 -2.65 -19.97 -12.12
N GLY A 88 -3.54 -19.05 -11.78
CA GLY A 88 -4.76 -18.76 -12.53
C GLY A 88 -5.94 -19.67 -12.16
N PRO A 89 -7.14 -19.46 -12.74
CA PRO A 89 -7.46 -18.52 -13.82
C PRO A 89 -7.37 -17.03 -13.43
N PHE A 90 -7.35 -16.14 -14.43
CA PHE A 90 -7.30 -14.69 -14.26
C PHE A 90 -8.51 -14.02 -14.91
N CYS A 91 -8.41 -13.61 -16.17
CA CYS A 91 -9.51 -12.93 -16.84
C CYS A 91 -10.54 -13.93 -17.37
N PRO A 92 -11.85 -13.74 -17.10
CA PRO A 92 -12.89 -14.58 -17.67
C PRO A 92 -12.97 -14.39 -19.19
N PRO A 93 -13.17 -15.45 -19.99
CA PRO A 93 -13.20 -15.32 -21.45
C PRO A 93 -14.43 -14.56 -21.97
N THR A 94 -15.58 -14.61 -21.27
CA THR A 94 -16.84 -14.01 -21.75
C THR A 94 -17.71 -13.48 -20.61
N VAL A 95 -18.72 -12.68 -20.95
CA VAL A 95 -19.76 -12.22 -20.01
C VAL A 95 -20.72 -13.34 -19.54
N GLU A 96 -20.54 -14.57 -20.00
CA GLU A 96 -21.27 -15.76 -19.54
C GLU A 96 -20.38 -16.67 -18.68
N SER A 97 -19.13 -16.27 -18.42
CA SER A 97 -18.18 -17.04 -17.63
C SER A 97 -18.61 -17.13 -16.17
N THR A 98 -18.33 -18.28 -15.58
CA THR A 98 -18.53 -18.52 -14.15
C THR A 98 -17.31 -18.11 -13.34
N ALA A 99 -17.45 -18.03 -12.01
CA ALA A 99 -16.34 -17.77 -11.10
C ALA A 99 -15.21 -18.83 -11.18
N GLU A 100 -15.47 -20.03 -11.74
CA GLU A 100 -14.44 -21.05 -11.94
C GLU A 100 -13.57 -20.79 -13.20
N GLU A 101 -13.99 -19.86 -14.07
CA GLU A 101 -13.35 -19.54 -15.34
C GLU A 101 -12.57 -18.22 -15.31
N GLY A 102 -12.71 -17.45 -14.24
CA GLY A 102 -11.94 -16.23 -13.93
C GLY A 102 -11.39 -16.32 -12.52
N GLY A 103 -10.45 -15.45 -12.18
CA GLY A 103 -9.95 -15.32 -10.81
C GLY A 103 -10.75 -14.27 -10.05
N ILE A 104 -10.04 -13.38 -9.37
CA ILE A 104 -10.63 -12.37 -8.50
C ILE A 104 -10.13 -10.96 -8.80
N TRP A 105 -10.86 -9.97 -8.30
CA TRP A 105 -10.43 -8.59 -8.18
C TRP A 105 -10.71 -8.10 -6.77
N PHE A 106 -9.76 -7.38 -6.17
CA PHE A 106 -10.02 -6.63 -4.95
C PHE A 106 -9.64 -5.16 -5.15
N ASP A 107 -10.55 -4.28 -4.75
CA ASP A 107 -10.47 -2.83 -5.02
C ASP A 107 -10.11 -2.01 -3.78
N GLY A 108 -9.64 -2.65 -2.70
CA GLY A 108 -9.41 -2.01 -1.41
C GLY A 108 -10.64 -1.94 -0.51
N SER A 109 -11.82 -2.30 -1.01
CA SER A 109 -13.07 -2.32 -0.23
C SER A 109 -13.74 -3.69 -0.19
N ALA A 110 -13.68 -4.45 -1.28
CA ALA A 110 -14.23 -5.80 -1.36
C ALA A 110 -13.40 -6.70 -2.28
N VAL A 111 -13.70 -7.99 -2.21
CA VAL A 111 -13.24 -9.01 -3.15
C VAL A 111 -14.42 -9.38 -4.05
N TYR A 112 -14.18 -9.47 -5.36
CA TYR A 112 -15.14 -9.90 -6.36
C TYR A 112 -14.58 -11.09 -7.14
N ASP A 113 -15.42 -12.06 -7.43
CA ASP A 113 -15.14 -13.07 -8.44
C ASP A 113 -15.23 -12.41 -9.83
N LEU A 114 -14.23 -12.61 -10.67
CA LEU A 114 -14.24 -12.14 -12.06
C LEU A 114 -15.08 -13.07 -12.92
N ASP A 115 -16.38 -13.10 -12.64
CA ASP A 115 -17.36 -13.80 -13.45
C ASP A 115 -18.06 -12.85 -14.46
N GLY A 116 -18.91 -13.42 -15.31
CA GLY A 116 -19.65 -12.63 -16.28
C GLY A 116 -20.57 -11.58 -15.66
N ALA A 117 -21.12 -11.84 -14.47
CA ALA A 117 -21.98 -10.90 -13.77
C ALA A 117 -21.20 -9.69 -13.25
N PHE A 118 -19.99 -9.90 -12.73
CA PHE A 118 -19.06 -8.83 -12.38
C PHE A 118 -18.73 -7.96 -13.61
N ILE A 119 -18.31 -8.59 -14.72
CA ILE A 119 -17.94 -7.86 -15.95
C ILE A 119 -19.10 -7.01 -16.48
N LEU A 120 -20.33 -7.52 -16.44
CA LEU A 120 -21.53 -6.77 -16.83
C LEU A 120 -21.91 -5.68 -15.84
N GLY A 121 -21.55 -5.85 -14.56
CA GLY A 121 -21.92 -4.97 -13.45
C GLY A 121 -20.94 -3.83 -13.17
N LEU A 122 -19.77 -3.78 -13.84
CA LEU A 122 -18.72 -2.78 -13.56
C LEU A 122 -19.21 -1.32 -13.63
N ALA A 123 -20.04 -1.00 -14.62
CA ALA A 123 -20.59 0.35 -14.76
C ALA A 123 -21.48 0.76 -13.57
N ASP A 124 -22.26 -0.18 -13.04
CA ASP A 124 -23.08 0.06 -11.85
C ASP A 124 -22.22 0.11 -10.59
N LEU A 125 -21.25 -0.82 -10.47
CA LEU A 125 -20.34 -0.92 -9.34
C LEU A 125 -19.55 0.37 -9.12
N TYR A 126 -18.99 0.93 -10.20
CA TYR A 126 -18.21 2.16 -10.16
C TYR A 126 -19.00 3.41 -10.54
N SER A 127 -20.32 3.28 -10.75
CA SER A 127 -21.23 4.38 -11.12
C SER A 127 -20.75 5.19 -12.33
N ASP A 128 -20.21 4.50 -13.34
CA ASP A 128 -19.67 5.10 -14.55
C ASP A 128 -19.93 4.21 -15.79
N ASP A 129 -20.78 4.71 -16.70
CA ASP A 129 -21.17 4.06 -17.95
C ASP A 129 -20.00 3.86 -18.94
N HIS A 130 -18.83 4.45 -18.67
CA HIS A 130 -17.64 4.27 -19.48
C HIS A 130 -16.99 2.90 -19.33
N TRP A 131 -17.29 2.18 -18.23
CA TRP A 131 -16.89 0.79 -18.04
C TRP A 131 -17.60 -0.15 -19.01
N LYS A 132 -16.84 -0.79 -19.89
CA LYS A 132 -17.29 -1.84 -20.81
C LYS A 132 -16.15 -2.77 -21.21
N LEU A 133 -15.78 -3.70 -20.34
CA LEU A 133 -14.67 -4.65 -20.55
C LEU A 133 -14.90 -5.71 -21.64
N TYR A 134 -15.96 -5.60 -22.44
CA TYR A 134 -16.38 -6.64 -23.38
C TYR A 134 -16.84 -6.06 -24.72
N ASP A 135 -16.72 -6.86 -25.78
CA ASP A 135 -17.19 -6.53 -27.11
C ASP A 135 -18.71 -6.74 -27.29
N ASP A 136 -19.26 -6.39 -28.45
CA ASP A 136 -20.71 -6.51 -28.70
C ASP A 136 -21.18 -7.98 -28.81
N GLU A 137 -20.24 -8.92 -28.92
CA GLU A 137 -20.48 -10.37 -28.91
C GLU A 137 -20.39 -10.97 -27.51
N GLY A 138 -19.97 -10.21 -26.50
CA GLY A 138 -19.83 -10.63 -25.11
C GLY A 138 -18.49 -11.29 -24.79
N ASN A 139 -17.48 -11.17 -25.65
CA ASN A 139 -16.11 -11.59 -25.32
C ASN A 139 -15.45 -10.51 -24.47
N VAL A 140 -14.74 -10.90 -23.42
CA VAL A 140 -13.98 -9.95 -22.59
C VAL A 140 -12.72 -9.51 -23.34
N ASN A 141 -12.41 -8.22 -23.26
CA ASN A 141 -11.20 -7.62 -23.80
C ASN A 141 -10.03 -8.00 -22.88
N ILE A 142 -9.25 -9.01 -23.25
CA ILE A 142 -8.13 -9.52 -22.44
C ILE A 142 -6.79 -9.05 -23.03
N THR A 143 -5.79 -8.82 -22.18
CA THR A 143 -4.38 -8.64 -22.58
C THR A 143 -3.76 -9.96 -23.02
N ASP A 144 -4.28 -10.54 -24.11
CA ASP A 144 -3.98 -11.88 -24.61
C ASP A 144 -2.65 -12.03 -25.38
N THR A 145 -1.80 -11.00 -25.34
CA THR A 145 -0.47 -11.00 -25.96
C THR A 145 0.57 -10.40 -25.02
N GLN A 146 1.82 -10.84 -25.17
CA GLN A 146 2.96 -10.26 -24.45
C GLN A 146 3.04 -8.73 -24.60
N GLU A 147 2.81 -8.20 -25.80
CA GLU A 147 2.86 -6.75 -26.05
C GLU A 147 1.80 -5.98 -25.24
N LYS A 148 0.56 -6.50 -25.18
CA LYS A 148 -0.51 -5.88 -24.39
C LYS A 148 -0.23 -6.03 -22.89
N PHE A 149 0.27 -7.18 -22.46
CA PHE A 149 0.66 -7.41 -21.08
C PHE A 149 1.76 -6.44 -20.61
N GLU A 150 2.82 -6.28 -21.39
CA GLU A 150 3.90 -5.32 -21.12
C GLU A 150 3.43 -3.86 -21.18
N ALA A 151 2.43 -3.54 -22.01
CA ALA A 151 1.84 -2.22 -22.08
C ALA A 151 0.90 -1.92 -20.90
N ALA A 152 0.16 -2.93 -20.41
CA ALA A 152 -0.72 -2.82 -19.25
C ALA A 152 0.04 -2.68 -17.92
N ALA A 153 1.27 -3.20 -17.86
CA ALA A 153 2.12 -3.13 -16.68
C ALA A 153 2.92 -1.81 -16.54
N ARG A 154 2.63 -0.80 -17.38
CA ARG A 154 3.28 0.51 -17.31
C ARG A 154 2.55 1.43 -16.33
N PRO A 155 3.25 2.32 -15.62
CA PRO A 155 2.59 3.34 -14.80
C PRO A 155 1.65 4.26 -15.58
N ASP A 156 2.02 4.59 -16.83
CA ASP A 156 1.14 5.26 -17.80
C ASP A 156 0.56 4.19 -18.73
N ILE A 157 -0.60 3.66 -18.35
CA ILE A 157 -1.28 2.57 -19.06
C ILE A 157 -1.67 3.07 -20.45
N ASP A 158 -1.34 2.28 -21.48
CA ASP A 158 -1.66 2.64 -22.87
C ASP A 158 -3.17 2.89 -23.02
N PRO A 159 -3.62 4.06 -23.52
CA PRO A 159 -5.04 4.35 -23.71
C PRO A 159 -5.77 3.34 -24.60
N ASP A 160 -5.06 2.61 -25.47
CA ASP A 160 -5.65 1.54 -26.29
C ASP A 160 -6.04 0.29 -25.45
N LEU A 161 -5.56 0.21 -24.20
CA LEU A 161 -5.90 -0.84 -23.23
C LEU A 161 -7.03 -0.44 -22.28
N GLU A 162 -7.58 0.76 -22.43
CA GLU A 162 -8.80 1.16 -21.74
C GLU A 162 -9.88 0.07 -21.92
N ASN A 163 -10.62 -0.24 -20.86
CA ASN A 163 -11.62 -1.30 -20.84
C ASN A 163 -11.08 -2.71 -21.15
N HIS A 164 -9.87 -3.03 -20.67
CA HIS A 164 -9.34 -4.39 -20.68
C HIS A 164 -9.28 -5.01 -19.28
N CYS A 165 -9.55 -6.32 -19.23
CA CYS A 165 -9.06 -7.16 -18.17
C CYS A 165 -7.60 -7.51 -18.44
N VAL A 166 -6.73 -7.22 -17.48
CA VAL A 166 -5.29 -7.43 -17.55
C VAL A 166 -4.94 -8.74 -16.88
N GLU A 167 -4.37 -9.66 -17.65
CA GLU A 167 -3.74 -10.88 -17.17
C GLU A 167 -2.30 -11.01 -17.69
N GLY A 168 -1.45 -11.64 -16.89
CA GLY A 168 -0.09 -12.01 -17.25
C GLY A 168 0.06 -13.52 -17.36
N ARG A 169 1.07 -13.95 -18.13
CA ARG A 169 1.42 -15.36 -18.27
C ARG A 169 2.91 -15.57 -18.13
N ILE A 170 3.30 -16.66 -17.48
CA ILE A 170 4.70 -17.02 -17.29
C ILE A 170 5.44 -17.15 -18.62
N GLU A 171 4.77 -17.63 -19.67
CA GLU A 171 5.33 -17.76 -21.03
C GLU A 171 5.74 -16.43 -21.67
N TRP A 172 5.31 -15.29 -21.11
CA TRP A 172 5.66 -13.95 -21.57
C TRP A 172 6.77 -13.30 -20.74
N LEU A 173 7.22 -13.94 -19.66
CA LEU A 173 8.39 -13.51 -18.91
C LEU A 173 9.68 -13.84 -19.67
N ASP A 174 10.82 -13.35 -19.18
CA ASP A 174 12.11 -13.62 -19.82
C ASP A 174 12.37 -15.13 -19.89
N ASN A 175 12.56 -15.64 -21.12
CA ASN A 175 12.69 -17.07 -21.45
C ASN A 175 11.50 -17.95 -21.06
N GLY A 176 10.38 -17.40 -20.61
CA GLY A 176 9.20 -18.16 -20.17
C GLY A 176 9.39 -18.88 -18.84
N GLU A 177 10.28 -18.38 -17.98
CA GLU A 177 10.65 -18.99 -16.70
C GLU A 177 10.20 -18.09 -15.52
N PRO A 178 10.04 -18.66 -14.30
CA PRO A 178 9.87 -17.87 -13.08
C PRO A 178 10.99 -16.87 -12.85
N VAL A 179 10.76 -15.88 -11.99
CA VAL A 179 11.76 -14.88 -11.59
C VAL A 179 12.23 -15.17 -10.15
N PRO A 180 13.36 -15.88 -9.96
CA PRO A 180 13.88 -16.11 -8.62
C PRO A 180 14.29 -14.80 -7.96
N THR A 181 13.96 -14.65 -6.68
CA THR A 181 14.26 -13.45 -5.90
C THR A 181 14.97 -13.83 -4.60
N THR A 182 16.08 -13.16 -4.28
CA THR A 182 16.79 -13.37 -3.03
C THR A 182 16.36 -12.34 -1.99
N VAL A 183 15.89 -12.79 -0.83
CA VAL A 183 15.56 -11.95 0.32
C VAL A 183 16.46 -12.28 1.52
N LEU A 184 16.67 -11.28 2.38
CA LEU A 184 17.36 -11.48 3.65
C LEU A 184 16.35 -11.39 4.80
N ILE A 185 16.32 -12.43 5.63
CA ILE A 185 15.43 -12.51 6.79
C ILE A 185 16.26 -12.82 8.05
N PRO A 186 16.11 -12.09 9.16
CA PRO A 186 16.84 -12.37 10.39
C PRO A 186 16.64 -13.82 10.86
N THR A 187 17.72 -14.52 11.20
CA THR A 187 17.64 -15.88 11.79
C THR A 187 17.01 -15.88 13.19
N THR A 188 16.99 -14.73 13.85
CA THR A 188 16.32 -14.50 15.12
C THR A 188 15.66 -13.13 15.04
N PRO A 189 14.32 -13.06 14.96
CA PRO A 189 13.60 -11.79 14.92
C PRO A 189 13.84 -10.96 16.17
N VAL A 190 13.81 -9.64 16.01
CA VAL A 190 14.01 -8.68 17.12
C VAL A 190 12.92 -7.63 17.03
N MET A 191 12.15 -7.45 18.10
CA MET A 191 11.14 -6.40 18.18
C MET A 191 11.79 -5.01 18.04
N ALA A 192 11.18 -4.16 17.22
CA ALA A 192 11.53 -2.76 17.10
C ALA A 192 10.90 -1.93 18.23
N ASP A 193 11.45 -0.72 18.46
CA ASP A 193 10.88 0.24 19.42
C ASP A 193 9.57 0.88 18.92
N SER A 194 9.35 0.86 17.60
CA SER A 194 8.15 1.36 16.93
C SER A 194 7.91 0.60 15.62
N PRO A 195 6.66 0.48 15.15
CA PRO A 195 6.38 -0.12 13.86
C PRO A 195 7.07 0.59 12.71
N ALA A 196 7.41 -0.17 11.67
CA ALA A 196 8.03 0.31 10.45
C ALA A 196 7.17 -0.03 9.22
N SER A 197 7.17 0.85 8.22
CA SER A 197 6.59 0.55 6.91
C SER A 197 7.51 -0.36 6.09
N GLY A 198 6.94 -1.10 5.14
CA GLY A 198 7.66 -1.96 4.20
C GLY A 198 7.34 -1.64 2.74
N GLY A 199 8.22 -2.10 1.84
CA GLY A 199 7.91 -2.25 0.41
C GLY A 199 7.29 -3.62 0.19
N ASN A 200 8.12 -4.65 0.05
CA ASN A 200 7.67 -6.03 0.13
C ASN A 200 7.53 -6.46 1.60
N TRP A 201 6.54 -7.31 1.87
CA TRP A 201 6.21 -7.73 3.24
C TRP A 201 6.92 -9.00 3.66
N GLY A 202 7.18 -9.91 2.73
CA GLY A 202 7.72 -11.21 3.08
C GLY A 202 7.78 -12.18 1.92
N VAL A 203 7.93 -13.45 2.28
CA VAL A 203 7.91 -14.58 1.35
C VAL A 203 6.92 -15.63 1.86
N THR A 204 6.16 -16.20 0.94
CA THR A 204 5.28 -17.32 1.24
C THR A 204 6.07 -18.63 1.32
N LEU A 205 5.50 -19.62 2.01
CA LEU A 205 6.12 -20.94 2.16
C LEU A 205 6.21 -21.70 0.84
N ASP A 206 5.34 -21.40 -0.13
CA ASP A 206 5.32 -21.94 -1.50
C ASP A 206 6.25 -21.19 -2.47
N GLY A 207 6.96 -20.14 -2.02
CA GLY A 207 8.09 -19.57 -2.74
C GLY A 207 7.81 -18.34 -3.59
N VAL A 208 6.90 -17.46 -3.16
CA VAL A 208 6.58 -16.20 -3.86
C VAL A 208 6.76 -14.97 -2.97
N ILE A 209 7.03 -13.81 -3.58
CA ILE A 209 7.09 -12.52 -2.86
C ILE A 209 5.69 -12.12 -2.43
N ILE A 210 5.57 -11.62 -1.20
CA ILE A 210 4.41 -10.85 -0.74
C ILE A 210 4.72 -9.37 -1.00
N ALA A 211 4.06 -8.81 -1.99
CA ALA A 211 4.31 -7.46 -2.48
C ALA A 211 3.54 -6.40 -1.67
N ALA A 212 3.93 -5.14 -1.85
CA ALA A 212 3.12 -3.98 -1.45
C ALA A 212 1.75 -4.02 -2.14
N SER A 213 0.80 -3.23 -1.64
CA SER A 213 -0.51 -3.04 -2.26
C SER A 213 -0.43 -2.78 -3.76
N ALA A 214 -1.30 -3.44 -4.54
CA ALA A 214 -1.47 -3.12 -5.94
C ALA A 214 -1.99 -1.67 -6.10
N PRO A 215 -1.59 -0.93 -7.14
CA PRO A 215 -1.99 0.46 -7.34
C PRO A 215 -3.43 0.55 -7.89
N VAL A 216 -4.42 0.16 -7.08
CA VAL A 216 -5.85 0.08 -7.46
C VAL A 216 -6.36 1.38 -8.07
N ASP A 217 -6.03 2.53 -7.48
CA ASP A 217 -6.45 3.83 -8.00
C ASP A 217 -5.96 4.06 -9.44
N ALA A 218 -4.72 3.69 -9.74
CA ALA A 218 -4.17 3.82 -11.08
C ALA A 218 -4.88 2.86 -12.06
N ILE A 219 -5.10 1.62 -11.64
CA ILE A 219 -5.78 0.58 -12.44
C ILE A 219 -7.21 1.01 -12.80
N LEU A 220 -7.98 1.49 -11.82
CA LEU A 220 -9.35 1.96 -12.01
C LEU A 220 -9.40 3.25 -12.83
N SER A 221 -8.46 4.17 -12.65
CA SER A 221 -8.40 5.42 -13.42
C SER A 221 -8.13 5.20 -14.92
N ALA A 222 -7.50 4.08 -15.27
CA ALA A 222 -7.27 3.66 -16.65
C ALA A 222 -8.40 2.79 -17.23
N TYR A 223 -9.50 2.60 -16.48
CA TYR A 223 -10.59 1.67 -16.80
C TYR A 223 -10.09 0.26 -17.13
N THR A 224 -9.12 -0.22 -16.35
CA THR A 224 -8.63 -1.60 -16.45
C THR A 224 -8.98 -2.36 -15.17
N ILE A 225 -8.97 -3.70 -15.26
CA ILE A 225 -9.04 -4.58 -14.10
C ILE A 225 -7.82 -5.48 -14.13
N ALA A 226 -6.94 -5.39 -13.13
CA ALA A 226 -5.77 -6.27 -13.04
C ALA A 226 -6.17 -7.54 -12.30
N ALA A 227 -6.44 -8.60 -13.06
CA ALA A 227 -6.93 -9.85 -12.49
C ALA A 227 -5.86 -10.49 -11.59
N PHE A 228 -6.29 -10.90 -10.40
CA PHE A 228 -5.56 -11.83 -9.54
C PHE A 228 -6.15 -13.22 -9.72
N ASP A 229 -5.38 -14.27 -9.45
CA ASP A 229 -5.94 -15.60 -9.32
C ASP A 229 -6.64 -15.76 -7.95
N ASP A 230 -7.32 -16.89 -7.76
CA ASP A 230 -8.05 -17.18 -6.53
C ASP A 230 -7.17 -17.22 -5.28
N CYS A 231 -5.85 -17.38 -5.47
CA CYS A 231 -4.86 -17.35 -4.41
C CYS A 231 -4.42 -15.93 -4.03
N GLY A 232 -4.84 -14.91 -4.78
CA GLY A 232 -4.58 -13.50 -4.47
C GLY A 232 -3.26 -12.97 -5.03
N GLY A 233 -2.68 -13.67 -6.01
CA GLY A 233 -1.47 -13.24 -6.71
C GLY A 233 -1.71 -13.03 -8.20
N HIS A 234 -0.74 -12.41 -8.86
CA HIS A 234 -0.73 -12.26 -10.30
C HIS A 234 0.69 -12.15 -10.85
N ILE A 235 0.82 -12.15 -12.18
CA ILE A 235 2.09 -12.06 -12.87
C ILE A 235 2.25 -10.64 -13.42
N ASN A 236 3.38 -9.98 -13.13
CA ASN A 236 3.83 -8.81 -13.88
C ASN A 236 5.11 -9.13 -14.70
N PRO A 237 5.51 -8.29 -15.68
CA PRO A 237 6.65 -8.59 -16.55
C PRO A 237 8.03 -8.56 -15.87
N PHE A 238 8.15 -7.94 -14.68
CA PHE A 238 9.44 -7.62 -14.07
C PHE A 238 9.74 -8.49 -12.84
N ASP A 239 8.77 -8.61 -11.94
CA ASP A 239 8.82 -9.34 -10.68
C ASP A 239 8.26 -10.76 -10.82
N GLY A 240 7.62 -11.08 -11.95
CA GLY A 240 6.97 -12.38 -12.14
C GLY A 240 5.72 -12.53 -11.29
N TYR A 241 5.47 -13.75 -10.80
CA TYR A 241 4.32 -14.01 -9.93
C TYR A 241 4.57 -13.51 -8.50
N HIS A 242 3.63 -12.72 -7.97
CA HIS A 242 3.71 -12.18 -6.61
C HIS A 242 2.31 -12.03 -5.99
N LEU A 243 2.27 -12.09 -4.66
CA LEU A 243 1.04 -12.12 -3.86
C LEU A 243 0.70 -10.72 -3.31
N HIS A 244 -0.57 -10.35 -3.39
CA HIS A 244 -1.11 -9.10 -2.82
C HIS A 244 -2.10 -9.33 -1.67
N GLY A 245 -2.81 -10.46 -1.66
CA GLY A 245 -3.78 -10.82 -0.63
C GLY A 245 -3.73 -12.31 -0.27
N ALA A 246 -3.87 -12.63 1.02
CA ALA A 246 -3.87 -14.01 1.50
C ALA A 246 -5.25 -14.66 1.34
N ARG A 247 -5.32 -15.83 0.70
CA ARG A 247 -6.60 -16.47 0.31
C ARG A 247 -6.76 -17.96 0.60
N GLY A 248 -5.82 -18.61 1.28
CA GLY A 248 -6.00 -20.03 1.62
C GLY A 248 -5.26 -21.02 0.72
N CYS A 249 -4.15 -20.63 0.09
CA CYS A 249 -3.49 -21.49 -0.90
C CYS A 249 -2.16 -22.12 -0.47
N SER A 250 -1.46 -21.59 0.54
CA SER A 250 -0.10 -22.03 0.90
C SER A 250 0.11 -22.28 2.39
N GLU A 251 -0.99 -22.54 3.10
CA GLU A 251 -1.01 -22.87 4.52
C GLU A 251 -0.30 -24.20 4.80
N VAL A 252 0.50 -24.22 5.86
CA VAL A 252 1.19 -25.41 6.35
C VAL A 252 0.78 -25.70 7.79
N GLY A 253 0.41 -26.96 8.03
CA GLY A 253 0.06 -27.47 9.35
C GLY A 253 -1.34 -27.05 9.82
N GLU A 254 -1.70 -27.54 11.01
CA GLU A 254 -2.94 -27.16 11.69
C GLU A 254 -2.65 -26.07 12.73
N ALA A 255 -3.60 -25.15 12.90
CA ALA A 255 -3.53 -24.10 13.90
C ALA A 255 -4.09 -24.58 15.25
N VAL A 256 -3.54 -24.07 16.34
CA VAL A 256 -4.17 -24.23 17.66
C VAL A 256 -5.46 -23.40 17.76
N GLU A 257 -6.32 -23.74 18.71
CA GLU A 257 -7.59 -23.02 18.93
C GLU A 257 -7.35 -21.51 19.11
N GLY A 258 -8.07 -20.71 18.32
CA GLY A 258 -7.98 -19.24 18.33
C GLY A 258 -6.91 -18.66 17.40
N GLU A 259 -6.17 -19.50 16.68
CA GLU A 259 -5.15 -19.10 15.72
C GLU A 259 -5.48 -19.64 14.31
N THR A 260 -4.77 -19.14 13.30
CA THR A 260 -4.86 -19.61 11.91
C THR A 260 -3.55 -20.26 11.46
N PRO A 261 -3.53 -21.07 10.39
CA PRO A 261 -2.29 -21.69 9.92
C PRO A 261 -1.28 -20.67 9.42
N ILE A 262 0.00 -21.00 9.52
CA ILE A 262 1.09 -20.23 8.91
C ILE A 262 1.11 -20.45 7.40
N PHE A 263 1.35 -19.40 6.61
CA PHE A 263 1.58 -19.52 5.16
C PHE A 263 2.80 -18.74 4.67
N ALA A 264 3.41 -17.92 5.53
CA ALA A 264 4.51 -17.05 5.12
C ALA A 264 5.40 -16.60 6.29
N TYR A 265 6.54 -15.98 5.94
CA TYR A 265 7.40 -15.24 6.86
C TYR A 265 7.58 -13.80 6.38
N ALA A 266 7.45 -12.86 7.32
CA ALA A 266 7.72 -11.44 7.12
C ALA A 266 9.23 -11.18 6.99
N LEU A 267 9.62 -10.06 6.35
CA LEU A 267 11.04 -9.71 6.18
C LEU A 267 11.76 -9.35 7.50
N ASP A 268 11.02 -9.07 8.56
CA ASP A 268 11.56 -8.92 9.92
C ASP A 268 11.76 -10.26 10.67
N GLY A 269 11.34 -11.36 10.04
CA GLY A 269 11.53 -12.74 10.47
C GLY A 269 10.40 -13.35 11.29
N TYR A 270 9.33 -12.61 11.58
CA TYR A 270 8.15 -13.19 12.24
C TYR A 270 7.24 -13.94 11.25
N ALA A 271 6.53 -14.95 11.75
CA ALA A 271 5.57 -15.70 10.97
C ALA A 271 4.36 -14.84 10.58
N ILE A 272 3.78 -15.13 9.41
CA ILE A 272 2.50 -14.58 8.96
C ILE A 272 1.52 -15.75 8.81
N HIS A 273 0.44 -15.66 9.57
CA HIS A 273 -0.66 -16.61 9.58
C HIS A 273 -1.81 -16.08 8.74
N SER A 274 -2.70 -16.96 8.27
CA SER A 274 -3.85 -16.55 7.47
C SER A 274 -4.75 -15.56 8.23
N PRO A 275 -5.60 -14.78 7.55
CA PRO A 275 -6.46 -13.81 8.23
C PRO A 275 -7.37 -14.47 9.26
N LEU A 276 -7.53 -13.83 10.41
CA LEU A 276 -8.56 -14.22 11.37
C LEU A 276 -9.95 -13.92 10.79
N ASP A 277 -10.94 -14.71 11.17
CA ASP A 277 -12.33 -14.31 10.95
C ASP A 277 -12.72 -13.14 11.88
N ALA A 278 -13.81 -12.46 11.57
CA ALA A 278 -14.21 -11.26 12.30
C ALA A 278 -14.53 -11.50 13.79
N GLU A 279 -14.92 -12.73 14.18
CA GLU A 279 -15.18 -13.06 15.57
C GLU A 279 -13.87 -13.29 16.33
N ALA A 280 -12.95 -14.06 15.74
CA ALA A 280 -11.64 -14.32 16.30
C ALA A 280 -10.78 -13.05 16.37
N GLU A 281 -10.79 -12.22 15.32
CA GLU A 281 -10.10 -10.92 15.28
C GLU A 281 -10.60 -9.99 16.40
N ALA A 282 -11.92 -9.89 16.58
CA ALA A 282 -12.50 -9.06 17.65
C ALA A 282 -12.23 -9.60 19.06
N ALA A 283 -11.93 -10.90 19.19
CA ALA A 283 -11.56 -11.53 20.44
C ALA A 283 -10.04 -11.47 20.72
N ALA A 284 -9.23 -11.34 19.67
CA ALA A 284 -7.79 -11.25 19.76
C ALA A 284 -7.34 -9.83 20.19
N GLU A 285 -6.29 -9.76 21.00
CA GLU A 285 -5.66 -8.49 21.41
C GLU A 285 -4.55 -8.12 20.41
N LEU A 286 -4.93 -7.87 19.16
CA LEU A 286 -4.01 -7.56 18.06
C LEU A 286 -3.43 -6.14 18.20
N ASP A 287 -2.17 -5.98 17.78
CA ASP A 287 -1.50 -4.70 17.66
C ASP A 287 -1.83 -3.99 16.33
N GLU A 288 -1.23 -2.81 16.11
CA GLU A 288 -1.49 -1.98 14.93
C GLU A 288 -1.01 -2.58 13.60
N CYS A 289 -0.17 -3.62 13.63
CA CYS A 289 0.30 -4.36 12.47
C CYS A 289 -0.42 -5.70 12.30
N ASN A 290 -1.53 -5.90 13.02
CA ASN A 290 -2.32 -7.13 13.01
C ASN A 290 -1.58 -8.34 13.60
N GLY A 291 -0.67 -8.13 14.55
CA GLY A 291 0.07 -9.19 15.23
C GLY A 291 -0.20 -9.26 16.73
N HIS A 292 0.18 -10.38 17.34
CA HIS A 292 0.10 -10.59 18.79
C HIS A 292 1.10 -11.65 19.25
N THR A 293 1.21 -11.84 20.57
CA THR A 293 2.08 -12.86 21.17
C THR A 293 1.27 -13.92 21.90
N THR A 294 1.49 -15.18 21.55
CA THR A 294 0.90 -16.32 22.27
C THR A 294 1.96 -17.28 22.79
N GLU A 295 1.59 -18.15 23.74
CA GLU A 295 2.51 -19.16 24.30
C GLU A 295 2.90 -20.22 23.25
N ALA A 296 2.02 -20.49 22.28
CA ALA A 296 2.23 -21.50 21.25
C ALA A 296 3.21 -21.03 20.16
N TYR A 297 3.04 -19.81 19.67
CA TYR A 297 3.77 -19.31 18.49
C TYR A 297 4.75 -18.19 18.78
N GLY A 298 4.72 -17.59 19.98
CA GLY A 298 5.43 -16.34 20.22
C GLY A 298 4.76 -15.19 19.46
N TYR A 299 5.52 -14.16 19.13
CA TYR A 299 5.00 -13.05 18.32
C TYR A 299 4.84 -13.48 16.86
N HIS A 300 3.68 -13.22 16.28
CA HIS A 300 3.37 -13.49 14.88
C HIS A 300 2.27 -12.53 14.38
N TYR A 301 2.19 -12.38 13.06
CA TYR A 301 1.15 -11.60 12.39
C TYR A 301 0.02 -12.50 11.92
N HIS A 302 -1.18 -11.94 11.84
CA HIS A 302 -2.23 -12.42 10.94
C HIS A 302 -2.26 -11.51 9.71
N ALA A 303 -2.35 -12.10 8.53
CA ALA A 303 -2.55 -11.34 7.30
C ALA A 303 -3.83 -10.51 7.40
N ASN A 304 -3.82 -9.29 6.83
CA ASN A 304 -5.08 -8.55 6.66
C ASN A 304 -5.97 -9.31 5.67
N ARG A 305 -7.26 -8.97 5.70
CA ARG A 305 -8.23 -9.54 4.77
C ARG A 305 -7.91 -9.07 3.35
N ALA A 306 -8.11 -9.95 2.36
CA ALA A 306 -7.66 -9.70 0.99
C ALA A 306 -8.30 -8.46 0.35
N GLU A 307 -9.53 -8.11 0.73
CA GLU A 307 -10.21 -6.88 0.29
C GLU A 307 -9.39 -5.63 0.59
N GLU A 308 -8.53 -5.63 1.60
CA GLU A 308 -7.70 -4.48 1.95
C GLU A 308 -6.53 -4.25 0.99
N ASN A 309 -6.29 -5.20 0.06
CA ASN A 309 -5.21 -5.13 -0.93
C ASN A 309 -3.83 -4.96 -0.25
N ARG A 310 -3.57 -5.71 0.82
CA ARG A 310 -2.27 -5.79 1.50
C ARG A 310 -2.26 -6.95 2.47
N VAL A 311 -1.22 -7.78 2.44
CA VAL A 311 -1.06 -8.85 3.44
C VAL A 311 -0.66 -8.30 4.81
N LEU A 312 0.23 -7.31 4.89
CA LEU A 312 0.61 -6.65 6.14
C LEU A 312 0.50 -5.13 6.00
N SER A 313 0.37 -4.44 7.14
CA SER A 313 0.30 -2.97 7.22
C SER A 313 1.60 -2.34 7.71
N CYS A 314 2.38 -3.07 8.51
CA CYS A 314 3.67 -2.65 9.04
C CYS A 314 4.45 -3.84 9.61
N PHE A 315 5.72 -3.61 9.94
CA PHE A 315 6.58 -4.51 10.69
C PHE A 315 6.74 -4.04 12.13
N MET A 316 6.51 -4.93 13.09
CA MET A 316 6.86 -4.78 14.50
C MET A 316 8.28 -5.24 14.81
N GLY A 317 8.93 -5.98 13.91
CA GLY A 317 10.32 -6.38 14.02
C GLY A 317 11.30 -5.49 13.24
N LEU A 318 12.57 -5.63 13.55
CA LEU A 318 13.67 -5.00 12.81
C LEU A 318 13.97 -5.78 11.52
N THR A 319 13.87 -5.10 10.38
CA THR A 319 14.24 -5.65 9.08
C THR A 319 15.75 -5.53 8.81
N VAL A 320 16.25 -6.27 7.83
CA VAL A 320 17.65 -6.18 7.41
C VAL A 320 17.91 -4.83 6.75
N GLN A 321 18.91 -4.10 7.23
CA GLN A 321 19.40 -2.89 6.58
C GLN A 321 20.02 -3.28 5.24
N THR A 322 19.45 -2.76 4.15
CA THR A 322 20.07 -2.89 2.83
C THR A 322 21.37 -2.09 2.83
N GLN A 323 22.51 -2.77 3.04
CA GLN A 323 23.82 -2.14 2.88
C GLN A 323 23.96 -1.71 1.41
N GLY A 324 24.14 -0.42 1.16
CA GLY A 324 24.50 0.08 -0.16
C GLY A 324 25.72 -0.65 -0.71
N GLY A 325 25.51 -1.60 -1.63
CA GLY A 325 26.58 -2.50 -2.05
C GLY A 325 26.26 -3.75 -2.88
N GLY A 326 25.32 -3.70 -3.85
CA GLY A 326 25.43 -4.45 -5.11
C GLY A 326 24.88 -5.88 -5.23
N GLN A 327 24.17 -6.07 -6.36
CA GLN A 327 23.89 -7.30 -7.12
C GLN A 327 22.68 -8.16 -6.72
N ASP A 328 21.49 -7.71 -7.13
CA ASP A 328 20.49 -8.62 -7.69
C ASP A 328 20.97 -9.04 -9.10
N GLY A 329 21.10 -10.35 -9.29
CA GLY A 329 21.82 -10.95 -10.40
C GLY A 329 21.03 -11.01 -11.70
N ALA A 330 21.42 -10.20 -12.69
CA ALA A 330 21.18 -10.49 -14.11
C ALA A 330 22.49 -10.95 -14.78
N PRO A 331 22.55 -12.11 -15.47
CA PRO A 331 23.75 -12.53 -16.21
C PRO A 331 23.99 -11.69 -17.47
N ALA A 332 25.24 -11.23 -17.63
CA ALA A 332 25.68 -10.44 -18.77
C ALA A 332 25.89 -11.26 -20.06
N GLY A 333 25.37 -10.75 -21.18
CA GLY A 333 25.81 -11.06 -22.55
C GLY A 333 26.09 -9.78 -23.35
N GLY A 334 27.37 -9.50 -23.66
CA GLY A 334 27.90 -8.22 -24.20
C GLY A 334 27.44 -7.81 -25.62
N GLN A 335 27.79 -6.63 -26.16
CA GLN A 335 29.13 -6.00 -26.28
C GLN A 335 29.02 -4.57 -26.92
N PRO A 336 30.13 -3.83 -27.22
CA PRO A 336 30.82 -2.81 -26.41
C PRO A 336 30.69 -1.35 -26.93
N GLY A 337 30.77 -0.34 -26.04
CA GLY A 337 30.86 1.06 -26.45
C GLY A 337 31.29 2.06 -25.35
N ALA A 338 32.61 2.31 -25.26
CA ALA A 338 33.28 3.56 -24.87
C ALA A 338 32.79 4.39 -23.64
N GLY A 339 33.24 4.00 -22.45
CA GLY A 339 33.97 4.82 -21.45
C GLY A 339 33.35 6.08 -20.83
N GLN A 340 33.00 6.00 -19.53
CA GLN A 340 33.19 7.06 -18.52
C GLN A 340 33.13 6.48 -17.09
N PRO A 341 33.77 7.07 -16.05
CA PRO A 341 33.84 6.53 -14.69
C PRO A 341 32.75 7.10 -13.77
N GLY A 342 32.07 6.25 -12.98
CA GLY A 342 31.14 6.67 -11.92
C GLY A 342 30.48 5.44 -11.28
N GLY A 343 30.39 5.38 -9.96
CA GLY A 343 29.69 4.31 -9.23
C GLY A 343 28.18 4.37 -9.47
N ALA A 344 27.43 3.42 -8.90
CA ALA A 344 25.97 3.51 -8.88
C ALA A 344 25.52 4.87 -8.31
N PRO A 345 24.47 5.51 -8.87
CA PRO A 345 23.92 6.76 -8.35
C PRO A 345 23.57 6.61 -6.86
N ASP A 346 24.01 7.57 -6.05
CA ASP A 346 23.58 7.70 -4.66
C ASP A 346 22.22 8.40 -4.66
N PHE A 347 21.13 7.62 -4.60
CA PHE A 347 19.76 8.15 -4.69
C PHE A 347 19.42 9.07 -3.51
N ALA A 348 19.94 8.79 -2.32
CA ALA A 348 19.80 9.68 -1.17
C ALA A 348 20.44 11.05 -1.44
N ALA A 349 21.68 11.06 -1.95
CA ALA A 349 22.36 12.31 -2.31
C ALA A 349 21.69 13.03 -3.48
N ALA A 350 21.19 12.30 -4.48
CA ALA A 350 20.48 12.88 -5.61
C ALA A 350 19.13 13.48 -5.19
N ALA A 351 18.39 12.82 -4.30
CA ALA A 351 17.14 13.32 -3.74
C ALA A 351 17.35 14.59 -2.91
N GLU A 352 18.42 14.62 -2.09
CA GLU A 352 18.82 15.83 -1.35
C GLU A 352 19.17 16.99 -2.31
N ILE A 353 19.88 16.70 -3.42
CA ILE A 353 20.19 17.69 -4.45
C ILE A 353 18.93 18.24 -5.14
N LEU A 354 17.93 17.39 -5.37
CA LEU A 354 16.69 17.73 -6.06
C LEU A 354 15.61 18.31 -5.12
N GLY A 355 15.82 18.25 -3.80
CA GLY A 355 14.85 18.74 -2.82
C GLY A 355 13.60 17.88 -2.71
N VAL A 356 13.71 16.58 -3.01
CA VAL A 356 12.63 15.58 -2.97
C VAL A 356 13.03 14.46 -2.02
N THR A 357 12.08 13.59 -1.65
CA THR A 357 12.43 12.39 -0.87
C THR A 357 13.08 11.34 -1.78
N GLU A 358 13.88 10.45 -1.20
CA GLU A 358 14.46 9.33 -1.95
C GLU A 358 13.37 8.44 -2.57
N HIS A 359 12.26 8.26 -1.87
CA HIS A 359 11.09 7.54 -2.38
C HIS A 359 10.47 8.24 -3.60
N GLN A 360 10.22 9.56 -3.52
CA GLN A 360 9.72 10.33 -4.66
C GLN A 360 10.65 10.23 -5.87
N LEU A 361 11.97 10.26 -5.64
CA LEU A 361 12.95 10.10 -6.70
C LEU A 361 12.90 8.69 -7.32
N GLN A 362 12.77 7.64 -6.51
CA GLN A 362 12.70 6.25 -6.98
C GLN A 362 11.39 5.98 -7.73
N ASP A 363 10.25 6.43 -7.19
CA ASP A 363 8.94 6.34 -7.82
C ASP A 363 8.93 7.06 -9.17
N ALA A 364 9.52 8.26 -9.23
CA ALA A 364 9.60 9.05 -10.44
C ALA A 364 10.47 8.40 -11.51
N LEU A 365 11.60 7.82 -11.11
CA LEU A 365 12.51 7.14 -12.03
C LEU A 365 11.90 5.88 -12.63
N GLY A 366 11.02 5.21 -11.88
CA GLY A 366 10.39 3.96 -12.27
C GLY A 366 11.39 2.80 -12.40
N GLY A 367 10.92 1.68 -12.94
CA GLY A 367 11.74 0.49 -13.16
C GLY A 367 12.88 0.72 -14.18
N PRO A 368 13.97 -0.04 -14.13
CA PRO A 368 15.07 0.08 -15.08
C PRO A 368 14.67 -0.42 -16.50
N PRO A 369 14.97 0.33 -17.58
CA PRO A 369 15.71 1.59 -17.58
C PRO A 369 14.82 2.78 -17.20
N PRO A 370 15.31 3.68 -16.33
CA PRO A 370 14.50 4.80 -15.83
C PRO A 370 14.12 5.77 -16.94
N ASN A 371 12.90 6.29 -16.87
CA ASN A 371 12.41 7.31 -17.79
C ASN A 371 12.73 8.70 -17.24
N PHE A 372 13.93 9.21 -17.51
CA PHE A 372 14.36 10.51 -16.98
C PHE A 372 13.46 11.69 -17.38
N ALA A 373 12.83 11.63 -18.55
CA ALA A 373 11.94 12.70 -19.01
C ALA A 373 10.64 12.73 -18.17
N ALA A 374 9.99 11.57 -17.98
CA ALA A 374 8.80 11.47 -17.15
C ALA A 374 9.11 11.70 -15.66
N ALA A 375 10.23 11.17 -15.18
CA ALA A 375 10.70 11.38 -13.82
C ALA A 375 10.93 12.88 -13.54
N ALA A 376 11.53 13.60 -14.48
CA ALA A 376 11.77 15.03 -14.34
C ALA A 376 10.45 15.83 -14.31
N GLU A 377 9.49 15.46 -15.15
CA GLU A 377 8.16 16.07 -15.16
C GLU A 377 7.42 15.82 -13.83
N MET A 378 7.43 14.58 -13.33
CA MET A 378 6.81 14.18 -12.06
C MET A 378 7.45 14.86 -10.84
N LEU A 379 8.76 15.06 -10.87
CA LEU A 379 9.51 15.76 -9.80
C LEU A 379 9.51 17.29 -9.96
N GLY A 380 8.96 17.83 -11.05
CA GLY A 380 8.99 19.27 -11.34
C GLY A 380 10.40 19.84 -11.56
N VAL A 381 11.35 19.01 -12.02
CA VAL A 381 12.75 19.37 -12.31
C VAL A 381 13.04 19.23 -13.81
N SER A 382 14.22 19.66 -14.29
CA SER A 382 14.62 19.38 -15.67
C SER A 382 15.30 18.01 -15.79
N GLU A 383 15.17 17.35 -16.94
CA GLU A 383 15.82 16.07 -17.22
C GLU A 383 17.35 16.16 -17.00
N GLU A 384 17.98 17.27 -17.39
CA GLU A 384 19.41 17.49 -17.14
C GLU A 384 19.75 17.68 -15.66
N ALA A 385 18.87 18.29 -14.86
CA ALA A 385 19.07 18.44 -13.42
C ALA A 385 18.97 17.09 -12.71
N LEU A 386 17.98 16.27 -13.10
CA LEU A 386 17.81 14.90 -12.63
C LEU A 386 19.03 14.03 -12.99
N GLN A 387 19.49 14.08 -14.25
CA GLN A 387 20.67 13.33 -14.69
C GLN A 387 21.96 13.80 -14.00
N ALA A 388 22.13 15.10 -13.77
CA ALA A 388 23.29 15.65 -13.06
C ALA A 388 23.30 15.25 -11.58
N ALA A 389 22.15 15.28 -10.92
CA ALA A 389 21.99 14.83 -9.53
C ALA A 389 22.36 13.35 -9.38
N LEU A 390 21.90 12.50 -10.29
CA LEU A 390 22.21 11.07 -10.32
C LEU A 390 23.68 10.77 -10.70
N ALA A 391 24.34 11.66 -11.45
CA ALA A 391 25.76 11.54 -11.77
C ALA A 391 26.69 12.00 -10.62
N GLY A 392 26.15 12.55 -9.53
CA GLY A 392 26.93 13.11 -8.43
C GLY A 392 27.68 14.40 -8.80
N ASP A 393 27.34 15.01 -9.94
CA ASP A 393 27.91 16.27 -10.39
C ASP A 393 27.13 17.41 -9.71
N GLY A 394 27.82 18.14 -8.82
CA GLY A 394 27.23 19.25 -8.06
C GLY A 394 26.37 20.19 -8.93
N ALA A 395 25.14 20.42 -8.47
CA ALA A 395 24.02 20.99 -9.20
C ALA A 395 24.31 22.32 -9.95
N PRO A 396 23.74 22.53 -11.17
CA PRO A 396 23.31 23.85 -11.58
C PRO A 396 22.15 24.34 -10.67
N PRO A 397 21.87 25.66 -10.59
CA PRO A 397 20.99 26.21 -9.55
C PRO A 397 19.57 25.62 -9.60
N ALA A 398 19.01 25.38 -8.42
CA ALA A 398 17.67 24.87 -8.16
C ALA A 398 16.60 25.42 -9.12
N SER A 399 15.82 24.52 -9.71
CA SER A 399 14.58 24.88 -10.40
C SER A 399 13.59 25.39 -9.37
N THR A 400 13.02 26.56 -9.63
CA THR A 400 11.99 27.17 -8.79
C THR A 400 10.72 26.31 -8.89
N ALA A 401 10.27 25.72 -7.77
CA ALA A 401 8.95 25.08 -7.69
C ALA A 401 7.87 26.05 -8.22
N ILE A 402 6.98 25.56 -9.08
CA ILE A 402 5.86 26.37 -9.57
C ILE A 402 4.88 26.54 -8.41
N LEU A 403 4.88 27.73 -7.83
CA LEU A 403 3.96 28.11 -6.78
C LEU A 403 2.59 28.45 -7.38
N THR A 404 1.58 27.74 -6.91
CA THR A 404 0.17 27.95 -7.21
C THR A 404 -0.47 28.69 -6.03
N PRO A 405 -1.22 29.79 -6.27
CA PRO A 405 -1.96 30.42 -5.20
C PRO A 405 -3.23 29.60 -4.88
N PHE A 406 -3.49 29.43 -3.59
CA PHE A 406 -4.66 28.74 -3.04
C PHE A 406 -5.43 29.67 -2.10
N GLN A 407 -6.74 29.43 -2.01
CA GLN A 407 -7.62 30.07 -1.04
C GLN A 407 -8.21 29.00 -0.11
N LEU A 408 -8.00 29.17 1.19
CA LEU A 408 -8.63 28.39 2.25
C LEU A 408 -9.79 29.16 2.84
N ASP A 409 -10.97 28.53 2.87
CA ASP A 409 -12.15 29.00 3.59
C ASP A 409 -12.52 27.96 4.64
N ALA A 410 -12.56 28.36 5.91
CA ALA A 410 -12.79 27.45 7.03
C ALA A 410 -13.78 28.02 8.05
N TRP A 411 -14.59 27.14 8.63
CA TRP A 411 -15.53 27.43 9.69
C TRP A 411 -15.31 26.49 10.87
N ALA A 412 -15.20 27.07 12.07
CA ALA A 412 -14.92 26.32 13.28
C ALA A 412 -15.92 26.63 14.39
N ASP A 413 -16.31 25.57 15.10
CA ASP A 413 -16.90 25.59 16.43
C ASP A 413 -15.88 24.93 17.39
N ASN A 414 -14.96 25.67 18.00
CA ASN A 414 -14.91 27.13 18.17
C ASN A 414 -13.65 27.81 17.64
N TRP A 415 -12.58 27.07 17.37
CA TRP A 415 -11.30 27.66 17.02
C TRP A 415 -10.46 26.70 16.18
N PHE A 416 -9.65 27.25 15.29
CA PHE A 416 -8.66 26.48 14.57
C PHE A 416 -7.37 27.27 14.27
N ALA A 417 -6.32 26.55 13.89
CA ALA A 417 -5.17 27.09 13.17
C ALA A 417 -4.79 26.13 12.04
N ALA A 418 -4.37 26.68 10.89
CA ALA A 418 -3.97 25.93 9.69
C ALA A 418 -2.53 26.26 9.29
N TYR A 419 -1.83 25.25 8.77
CA TYR A 419 -0.41 25.30 8.44
C TYR A 419 -0.12 24.61 7.10
N LEU A 420 0.89 25.10 6.36
CA LEU A 420 1.52 24.43 5.23
C LEU A 420 2.81 23.79 5.73
N GLY A 421 2.84 22.48 5.91
CA GLY A 421 3.88 21.84 6.70
C GLY A 421 3.93 22.44 8.12
N GLU A 422 5.01 23.17 8.43
CA GLU A 422 5.17 23.88 9.72
C GLU A 422 4.85 25.39 9.65
N GLU A 423 4.61 25.95 8.46
CA GLU A 423 4.36 27.39 8.30
C GLU A 423 2.90 27.72 8.56
N LEU A 424 2.64 28.64 9.50
CA LEU A 424 1.28 29.08 9.83
C LEU A 424 0.66 29.84 8.65
N ILE A 425 -0.47 29.33 8.14
CA ILE A 425 -1.30 30.00 7.13
C ILE A 425 -2.24 30.97 7.82
N VAL A 426 -3.03 30.48 8.78
CA VAL A 426 -4.06 31.26 9.47
C VAL A 426 -4.33 30.69 10.86
N GLU A 427 -4.60 31.58 11.81
CA GLU A 427 -5.11 31.28 13.15
C GLU A 427 -6.43 32.02 13.31
N ASP A 428 -7.45 31.35 13.85
CA ASP A 428 -8.77 31.94 14.07
C ASP A 428 -8.64 33.25 14.87
N SER A 429 -9.17 34.33 14.32
CA SER A 429 -9.06 35.68 14.88
C SER A 429 -9.85 35.85 16.17
N VAL A 430 -10.82 34.97 16.42
CA VAL A 430 -11.62 34.96 17.62
C VAL A 430 -11.04 33.96 18.62
N SER A 431 -10.74 34.45 19.83
CA SER A 431 -10.19 33.61 20.89
C SER A 431 -11.08 32.39 21.17
N ILE A 432 -10.47 31.22 21.33
CA ILE A 432 -11.12 29.98 21.80
C ILE A 432 -11.95 30.19 23.07
N THR A 433 -11.64 31.17 23.90
CA THR A 433 -12.40 31.48 25.13
C THR A 433 -13.72 32.23 24.89
N THR A 434 -14.11 32.44 23.64
CA THR A 434 -15.33 33.17 23.28
C THR A 434 -16.52 32.22 23.27
N GLU A 435 -17.50 32.46 24.15
CA GLU A 435 -18.72 31.63 24.21
C GLU A 435 -19.52 31.68 22.89
N ARG A 436 -19.93 30.52 22.38
CA ARG A 436 -20.78 30.36 21.17
C ARG A 436 -20.18 30.97 19.91
N SER A 437 -18.88 30.76 19.72
CA SER A 437 -18.18 31.26 18.53
C SER A 437 -18.36 30.30 17.37
N PHE A 438 -19.09 30.75 16.35
CA PHE A 438 -19.10 30.13 15.01
C PHE A 438 -18.35 31.07 14.09
N ASN A 439 -17.07 30.80 13.88
CA ASN A 439 -16.20 31.71 13.16
C ASN A 439 -15.99 31.22 11.74
N ALA A 440 -15.69 32.17 10.86
CA ALA A 440 -15.33 31.92 9.48
C ALA A 440 -14.04 32.69 9.22
N GLU A 441 -13.05 32.02 8.64
CA GLU A 441 -11.79 32.62 8.24
C GLU A 441 -11.50 32.26 6.79
N THR A 442 -10.96 33.25 6.06
CA THR A 442 -10.50 33.09 4.69
C THR A 442 -9.03 33.49 4.63
N ALA A 443 -8.18 32.63 4.08
CA ALA A 443 -6.75 32.89 3.94
C ALA A 443 -6.25 32.49 2.55
N ALA A 444 -5.33 33.28 2.00
CA ALA A 444 -4.66 32.97 0.75
C ALA A 444 -3.19 32.61 1.03
N PHE A 445 -2.68 31.59 0.37
CA PHE A 445 -1.30 31.14 0.49
C PHE A 445 -0.80 30.58 -0.85
N GLU A 446 0.52 30.49 -1.03
CA GLU A 446 1.13 29.93 -2.24
C GLU A 446 1.84 28.62 -1.89
N ALA A 447 1.58 27.57 -2.67
CA ALA A 447 2.19 26.26 -2.49
C ALA A 447 2.36 25.56 -3.84
N SER A 448 3.25 24.57 -3.90
CA SER A 448 3.30 23.62 -5.02
C SER A 448 2.62 22.31 -4.60
N TYR A 449 2.13 21.56 -5.58
CA TYR A 449 1.76 20.17 -5.33
C TYR A 449 3.02 19.30 -5.11
N PRO A 450 2.92 18.20 -4.33
CA PRO A 450 1.77 17.78 -3.52
C PRO A 450 1.52 18.72 -2.32
N LEU A 451 0.26 19.06 -2.08
CA LEU A 451 -0.14 20.04 -1.07
C LEU A 451 -0.34 19.37 0.28
N ASN A 452 0.49 19.67 1.29
CA ASN A 452 0.39 19.08 2.64
C ASN A 452 -0.02 20.12 3.69
N LEU A 453 -1.25 20.04 4.18
CA LEU A 453 -1.79 20.96 5.18
C LEU A 453 -1.97 20.30 6.55
N ASN A 454 -1.63 21.02 7.60
CA ASN A 454 -1.86 20.61 8.98
C ASN A 454 -2.84 21.56 9.68
N PHE A 455 -3.70 21.03 10.54
CA PHE A 455 -4.71 21.78 11.29
C PHE A 455 -4.67 21.45 12.77
N ILE A 456 -4.83 22.47 13.62
CA ILE A 456 -5.14 22.30 15.05
C ILE A 456 -6.57 22.75 15.27
N LEU A 457 -7.45 21.83 15.64
CA LEU A 457 -8.87 22.10 15.86
C LEU A 457 -9.18 22.09 17.36
N LYS A 458 -9.97 23.06 17.85
CA LYS A 458 -10.33 23.17 19.27
C LYS A 458 -11.80 23.49 19.47
N ASP A 459 -12.44 22.66 20.27
CA ASP A 459 -13.77 22.89 20.84
C ASP A 459 -13.67 23.66 22.17
N PHE A 460 -14.61 24.56 22.44
CA PHE A 460 -14.63 25.27 23.72
C PHE A 460 -14.97 24.30 24.85
N LYS A 461 -14.29 24.50 25.97
CA LYS A 461 -14.59 23.84 27.24
C LYS A 461 -14.26 24.80 28.36
N GLU A 462 -15.10 24.84 29.39
CA GLU A 462 -14.83 25.72 30.54
C GLU A 462 -13.70 25.15 31.43
N ASN A 463 -13.59 23.81 31.48
CA ASN A 463 -12.48 23.06 32.07
C ASN A 463 -12.45 21.61 31.55
N ASP A 464 -11.54 20.78 32.07
CA ASP A 464 -11.33 19.38 31.65
C ASP A 464 -12.46 18.40 32.05
N THR A 465 -13.62 18.90 32.47
CA THR A 465 -14.85 18.08 32.51
C THR A 465 -15.46 17.88 31.12
N GLY A 466 -15.00 18.62 30.10
CA GLY A 466 -15.61 18.60 28.76
C GLY A 466 -16.97 19.32 28.70
N LEU A 467 -17.36 19.98 29.79
CA LEU A 467 -18.61 20.76 29.88
C LEU A 467 -18.36 22.23 29.55
N GLU A 468 -19.36 22.81 28.91
CA GLU A 468 -19.49 24.24 28.68
C GLU A 468 -20.50 24.86 29.65
N TYR A 469 -20.33 26.14 29.99
CA TYR A 469 -21.30 26.95 30.76
C TYR A 469 -21.70 26.36 32.13
N ILE A 470 -20.71 25.86 32.88
CA ILE A 470 -20.88 25.10 34.12
C ILE A 470 -21.67 25.90 35.16
N GLY A 471 -22.67 25.25 35.76
CA GLY A 471 -23.52 25.86 36.78
C GLY A 471 -24.60 26.81 36.25
N THR A 472 -24.74 26.94 34.93
CA THR A 472 -25.83 27.69 34.28
C THR A 472 -26.92 26.76 33.75
N SER A 473 -28.06 27.31 33.34
CA SER A 473 -29.11 26.54 32.66
C SER A 473 -28.76 26.16 31.20
N ARG A 474 -27.57 26.55 30.71
CA ARG A 474 -27.06 26.24 29.35
C ARG A 474 -25.98 25.15 29.37
N GLN A 475 -25.69 24.57 30.53
CA GLN A 475 -24.61 23.60 30.66
C GLN A 475 -24.83 22.41 29.72
N GLN A 476 -23.83 22.11 28.91
CA GLN A 476 -23.86 21.06 27.88
C GLN A 476 -22.47 20.46 27.68
N MET A 477 -22.40 19.31 27.01
CA MET A 477 -21.14 18.77 26.48
C MET A 477 -20.73 19.62 25.28
N GLY A 478 -19.42 19.82 25.09
CA GLY A 478 -18.90 20.41 23.86
C GLY A 478 -19.24 19.53 22.65
N ASP A 479 -19.62 20.17 21.56
CA ASP A 479 -20.12 19.57 20.33
C ASP A 479 -19.33 20.01 19.08
N GLY A 480 -18.09 20.47 19.31
CA GLY A 480 -17.27 21.14 18.30
C GLY A 480 -17.22 20.46 16.94
N GLY A 481 -17.10 21.31 15.92
CA GLY A 481 -17.15 20.93 14.52
C GLY A 481 -16.24 21.80 13.66
N PHE A 482 -15.81 21.26 12.53
CA PHE A 482 -14.94 21.95 11.60
C PHE A 482 -15.33 21.60 10.17
N ILE A 483 -15.37 22.60 9.31
CA ILE A 483 -15.52 22.43 7.87
C ILE A 483 -14.57 23.37 7.16
N ALA A 484 -13.85 22.86 6.17
CA ALA A 484 -12.93 23.66 5.36
C ALA A 484 -13.00 23.25 3.89
N GLN A 485 -12.76 24.22 3.03
CA GLN A 485 -12.49 24.01 1.61
C GLN A 485 -11.23 24.78 1.21
N ILE A 486 -10.47 24.22 0.28
CA ILE A 486 -9.32 24.86 -0.33
C ILE A 486 -9.54 24.85 -1.83
N GLU A 487 -9.50 26.02 -2.45
CA GLU A 487 -9.64 26.21 -3.89
C GLU A 487 -8.31 26.69 -4.48
N ASP A 488 -7.99 26.26 -5.70
CA ASP A 488 -6.85 26.80 -6.46
C ASP A 488 -7.16 28.16 -7.10
N ALA A 489 -6.17 28.73 -7.77
CA ALA A 489 -6.24 30.03 -8.43
C ALA A 489 -7.35 30.14 -9.50
N ASP A 490 -7.75 29.01 -10.09
CA ASP A 490 -8.74 28.91 -11.14
C ASP A 490 -10.15 28.62 -10.57
N GLY A 491 -10.27 28.49 -9.24
CA GLY A 491 -11.51 28.19 -8.51
C GLY A 491 -11.85 26.69 -8.52
N GLY A 492 -10.90 25.83 -8.85
CA GLY A 492 -11.02 24.38 -8.71
C GLY A 492 -10.92 23.98 -7.24
N LEU A 493 -11.81 23.13 -6.76
CA LEU A 493 -11.71 22.58 -5.40
C LEU A 493 -10.47 21.69 -5.35
N ALA A 494 -9.51 22.00 -4.48
CA ALA A 494 -8.29 21.21 -4.28
C ALA A 494 -8.42 20.27 -3.08
N LEU A 495 -9.06 20.72 -1.99
CA LEU A 495 -9.32 19.92 -0.79
C LEU A 495 -10.65 20.33 -0.15
N VAL A 496 -11.32 19.38 0.50
CA VAL A 496 -12.43 19.64 1.40
C VAL A 496 -12.25 18.79 2.66
N SER A 497 -12.66 19.30 3.81
CA SER A 497 -12.76 18.50 5.04
C SER A 497 -13.71 17.32 4.83
N SER A 498 -13.24 16.10 5.04
CA SER A 498 -14.00 14.87 4.88
C SER A 498 -13.55 13.80 5.89
N SER A 499 -14.19 12.63 5.88
CA SER A 499 -13.77 11.47 6.68
C SER A 499 -12.39 10.92 6.30
N ALA A 500 -11.81 11.35 5.17
CA ALA A 500 -10.45 10.96 4.76
C ALA A 500 -9.34 11.71 5.54
N TRP A 501 -9.68 12.76 6.28
CA TRP A 501 -8.73 13.51 7.09
C TRP A 501 -8.29 12.67 8.31
N ARG A 502 -6.98 12.61 8.56
CA ARG A 502 -6.43 11.83 9.68
C ARG A 502 -6.29 12.71 10.92
N CYS A 503 -7.06 12.41 11.97
CA CYS A 503 -7.08 13.18 13.22
C CYS A 503 -6.33 12.46 14.35
N LEU A 504 -5.32 13.11 14.92
CA LEU A 504 -4.72 12.74 16.20
C LEU A 504 -5.40 13.51 17.33
N THR A 505 -6.03 12.80 18.28
CA THR A 505 -6.59 13.47 19.48
C THR A 505 -5.46 13.86 20.43
N ILE A 506 -5.21 15.16 20.57
CA ILE A 506 -4.17 15.72 21.45
C ILE A 506 -4.74 16.23 22.79
N HIS A 507 -6.06 16.22 22.98
CA HIS A 507 -6.71 16.48 24.27
C HIS A 507 -8.10 15.84 24.37
N THR A 508 -8.32 15.05 25.43
CA THR A 508 -9.57 14.35 25.74
C THR A 508 -10.16 14.84 27.07
N ALA A 509 -11.47 15.08 27.09
CA ALA A 509 -12.24 15.41 28.29
C ALA A 509 -13.73 15.04 28.10
N PRO A 510 -14.44 14.61 29.15
CA PRO A 510 -13.94 14.26 30.49
C PRO A 510 -13.03 13.02 30.44
N LEU A 511 -12.15 12.89 31.43
CA LEU A 511 -11.38 11.67 31.71
C LEU A 511 -12.08 10.82 32.77
#